data_AF-A0A6J5YLN9-F1
#
_entry.id   AF-A0A6J5YLN9-F1
#
_cell.length_a   1.000
_cell.length_b   1.000
_cell.length_c   1.000
_cell.angle_alpha   90.00
_cell.angle_beta   90.00
_cell.angle_gamma   90.00
#
_symmetry.space_group_name_H-M   'P 1'
#
loop_
_entity.id
_entity.type
_entity.pdbx_description
1 polymer ?
#
loop_
_entity_poly.entity_id
_entity_poly.type
_entity_poly.pdbx_seq_one_letter_code
_entity_poly.pdbx_strand_id
1 'polypeptide(L)'
;MDTDGLPQQPLPQVPADPAVGPLAGLRVVVTRPRHQRSALIDRLTALGAEAVSVPTIDIVEPRDEGQALAVAVGELQRYAWVAFTSANAVSRFCGFLRDPRDLAGVRIAAIGTATVAELARHELVADLVPERFIAESLLEVFPLPDPHVGGDRGTPSGRVLIPSAEVTREVLPKGLRELGWSVDVVTAYRTVPAVISAAERAEVASADAVTFTSGSTVDQWVAAFGVDTVPPIVACIGPVTADVARRHGFRITVIAEVHTVDGLVDALIAHRTKANVSPDETTASGSRTGSGQPRPNSRIGARIGRRKGRA
;
A
#
# COMPACT_ATOMS: atom_id res chain seq x y z
N MET A 1 -21.20 14.94 49.10
CA MET A 1 -21.23 15.89 47.97
C MET A 1 -21.00 15.06 46.74
N ASP A 2 -22.10 14.50 46.26
CA ASP A 2 -22.19 13.68 45.07
C ASP A 2 -22.12 14.58 43.83
N THR A 3 -21.29 14.23 42.87
CA THR A 3 -21.40 14.75 41.51
C THR A 3 -21.41 13.56 40.56
N ASP A 4 -22.62 13.25 40.08
CA ASP A 4 -22.95 12.23 39.11
C ASP A 4 -22.12 12.35 37.82
N GLY A 5 -21.34 11.32 37.54
CA GLY A 5 -20.76 11.08 36.21
C GLY A 5 -21.83 10.48 35.30
N LEU A 6 -22.38 11.30 34.40
CA LEU A 6 -23.24 10.81 33.31
C LEU A 6 -22.43 9.86 32.39
N PRO A 7 -22.92 8.64 32.11
CA PRO A 7 -22.28 7.76 31.16
C PRO A 7 -22.41 8.35 29.74
N GLN A 8 -21.27 8.59 29.10
CA GLN A 8 -21.18 8.92 27.68
C GLN A 8 -21.71 7.71 26.89
N GLN A 9 -22.93 7.81 26.36
CA GLN A 9 -23.43 6.79 25.44
C GLN A 9 -22.63 6.86 24.13
N PRO A 10 -22.17 5.72 23.60
CA PRO A 10 -21.52 5.71 22.30
C PRO A 10 -22.51 6.19 21.23
N LEU A 11 -22.04 7.09 20.35
CA LEU A 11 -22.79 7.52 19.18
C LEU A 11 -23.28 6.30 18.39
N PRO A 12 -24.53 6.28 17.91
CA PRO A 12 -25.03 5.17 17.10
C PRO A 12 -24.17 5.04 15.85
N GLN A 13 -23.46 3.92 15.73
CA GLN A 13 -22.82 3.54 14.48
C GLN A 13 -23.94 3.19 13.50
N VAL A 14 -24.28 4.14 12.62
CA VAL A 14 -25.19 3.89 11.50
C VAL A 14 -24.49 2.88 10.60
N PRO A 15 -25.04 1.66 10.41
CA PRO A 15 -24.48 0.74 9.44
C PRO A 15 -24.64 1.38 8.05
N ALA A 16 -23.54 1.56 7.33
CA ALA A 16 -23.59 1.99 5.94
C ALA A 16 -24.38 0.95 5.15
N ASP A 17 -25.46 1.37 4.49
CA ASP A 17 -26.17 0.52 3.54
C ASP A 17 -25.20 0.19 2.39
N PRO A 18 -24.84 -1.09 2.14
CA PRO A 18 -23.92 -1.46 1.07
C PRO A 18 -24.41 -1.06 -0.33
N ALA A 19 -25.65 -0.56 -0.46
CA ALA A 19 -26.22 -0.12 -1.73
C ALA A 19 -25.93 1.34 -2.14
N VAL A 20 -25.32 2.19 -1.29
CA VAL A 20 -25.11 3.61 -1.59
C VAL A 20 -23.66 4.04 -1.35
N GLY A 21 -23.00 4.57 -2.38
CA GLY A 21 -21.64 5.11 -2.29
C GLY A 21 -20.87 5.01 -3.61
N PRO A 22 -19.71 5.68 -3.71
CA PRO A 22 -18.91 5.70 -4.95
C PRO A 22 -18.38 4.31 -5.33
N LEU A 23 -18.36 3.36 -4.40
CA LEU A 23 -17.97 1.97 -4.62
C LEU A 23 -19.14 0.98 -4.45
N ALA A 24 -20.40 1.46 -4.45
CA ALA A 24 -21.61 0.64 -4.34
C ALA A 24 -21.65 -0.56 -5.30
N GLY A 25 -21.77 -1.78 -4.81
CA GLY A 25 -21.88 -2.98 -5.66
C GLY A 25 -20.57 -3.44 -6.33
N LEU A 26 -19.41 -2.96 -5.86
CA LEU A 26 -18.12 -3.57 -6.20
C LEU A 26 -17.73 -4.59 -5.14
N ARG A 27 -17.49 -5.84 -5.54
CA ARG A 27 -16.91 -6.86 -4.66
C ARG A 27 -15.39 -6.76 -4.70
N VAL A 28 -14.76 -6.38 -3.59
CA VAL A 28 -13.32 -6.10 -3.51
C VAL A 28 -12.63 -7.11 -2.59
N VAL A 29 -11.69 -7.88 -3.13
CA VAL A 29 -10.83 -8.76 -2.34
C VAL A 29 -9.68 -7.96 -1.72
N VAL A 30 -9.53 -8.11 -0.41
CA VAL A 30 -8.44 -7.55 0.40
C VAL A 30 -7.47 -8.66 0.79
N THR A 31 -6.23 -8.56 0.28
CA THR A 31 -5.20 -9.62 0.42
C THR A 31 -4.28 -9.49 1.64
N ARG A 32 -4.48 -8.43 2.44
CA ARG A 32 -3.63 -8.11 3.59
C ARG A 32 -3.74 -9.18 4.70
N PRO A 33 -2.69 -9.35 5.54
CA PRO A 33 -2.74 -10.19 6.73
C PRO A 33 -3.96 -9.89 7.63
N ARG A 34 -4.44 -10.93 8.32
CA ARG A 34 -5.69 -10.87 9.11
C ARG A 34 -5.72 -9.76 10.17
N HIS A 35 -4.58 -9.39 10.75
CA HIS A 35 -4.48 -8.34 11.78
C HIS A 35 -4.42 -6.91 11.22
N GLN A 36 -4.19 -6.73 9.91
CA GLN A 36 -4.07 -5.41 9.27
C GLN A 36 -5.21 -5.07 8.29
N ARG A 37 -6.20 -5.96 8.17
CA ARG A 37 -7.25 -5.86 7.16
C ARG A 37 -8.36 -4.85 7.50
N SER A 38 -8.62 -4.61 8.78
CA SER A 38 -9.81 -3.87 9.24
C SER A 38 -9.91 -2.48 8.61
N ALA A 39 -8.87 -1.66 8.71
CA ALA A 39 -8.91 -0.29 8.19
C ALA A 39 -9.27 -0.19 6.69
N LEU A 40 -8.77 -1.10 5.85
CA LEU A 40 -9.09 -1.09 4.42
C LEU A 40 -10.50 -1.64 4.16
N ILE A 41 -10.91 -2.71 4.86
CA ILE A 41 -12.26 -3.28 4.76
C ILE A 41 -13.31 -2.26 5.21
N ASP A 42 -13.08 -1.62 6.36
CA ASP A 42 -14.00 -0.63 6.94
C ASP A 42 -14.16 0.56 6.00
N ARG A 43 -13.05 1.03 5.42
CA ARG A 43 -13.08 2.15 4.47
C ARG A 43 -13.80 1.80 3.17
N LEU A 44 -13.56 0.62 2.61
CA LEU A 44 -14.24 0.15 1.40
C LEU A 44 -15.74 -0.05 1.65
N THR A 45 -16.10 -0.68 2.77
CA THR A 45 -17.49 -0.92 3.19
C THR A 45 -18.23 0.40 3.40
N ALA A 46 -17.60 1.39 4.04
CA ALA A 46 -18.17 2.72 4.24
C ALA A 46 -18.46 3.48 2.93
N LEU A 47 -17.88 3.03 1.80
CA LEU A 47 -18.08 3.59 0.46
C LEU A 47 -19.03 2.74 -0.40
N GLY A 48 -19.68 1.73 0.18
CA GLY A 48 -20.64 0.85 -0.48
C GLY A 48 -20.02 -0.39 -1.16
N ALA A 49 -18.72 -0.62 -1.04
CA ALA A 49 -18.13 -1.85 -1.59
C ALA A 49 -18.46 -3.06 -0.70
N GLU A 50 -18.60 -4.23 -1.31
CA GLU A 50 -18.55 -5.49 -0.58
C GLU A 50 -17.09 -5.94 -0.44
N ALA A 51 -16.47 -5.55 0.67
CA ALA A 51 -15.06 -5.86 0.93
C ALA A 51 -14.89 -7.25 1.56
N VAL A 52 -14.25 -8.16 0.84
CA VAL A 52 -14.02 -9.53 1.29
C VAL A 52 -12.57 -9.75 1.67
N SER A 53 -12.36 -10.32 2.85
CA SER A 53 -11.04 -10.61 3.38
C SER A 53 -10.53 -11.97 2.88
N VAL A 54 -9.52 -11.97 2.01
CA VAL A 54 -8.82 -13.19 1.59
C VAL A 54 -7.31 -12.98 1.75
N PRO A 55 -6.77 -13.14 2.98
CA PRO A 55 -5.34 -12.97 3.23
C PRO A 55 -4.54 -13.97 2.41
N THR A 56 -3.52 -13.49 1.70
CA THR A 56 -2.56 -14.37 0.98
C THR A 56 -1.29 -14.62 1.77
N ILE A 57 -1.06 -13.84 2.82
CA ILE A 57 0.09 -13.95 3.72
C ILE A 57 -0.33 -13.86 5.19
N ASP A 58 0.45 -14.52 6.03
CA ASP A 58 0.45 -14.34 7.49
C ASP A 58 1.80 -13.77 7.95
N ILE A 59 1.74 -12.98 9.02
CA ILE A 59 2.93 -12.44 9.68
C ILE A 59 3.14 -13.23 10.96
N VAL A 60 4.24 -13.97 11.03
CA VAL A 60 4.57 -14.88 12.14
C VAL A 60 5.90 -14.48 12.78
N GLU A 61 6.17 -15.04 13.96
CA GLU A 61 7.46 -14.86 14.65
C GLU A 61 8.63 -15.32 13.77
N PRO A 62 9.82 -14.71 13.95
CA PRO A 62 11.04 -15.24 13.36
C PRO A 62 11.37 -16.63 13.93
N ARG A 63 12.28 -17.36 13.28
CA ARG A 63 12.60 -18.75 13.62
C ARG A 63 13.21 -18.91 15.02
N ASP A 64 13.84 -17.85 15.51
CA ASP A 64 14.43 -17.75 16.84
C ASP A 64 13.45 -17.16 17.86
N GLU A 65 12.15 -17.10 17.55
CA GLU A 65 11.09 -16.60 18.43
C GLU A 65 11.33 -15.16 18.93
N GLY A 66 12.08 -14.38 18.15
CA GLY A 66 12.39 -12.98 18.43
C GLY A 66 13.58 -12.80 19.36
N GLN A 67 14.32 -13.86 19.68
CA GLN A 67 15.44 -13.80 20.62
C GLN A 67 16.54 -12.82 20.16
N ALA A 68 16.91 -12.80 18.87
CA ALA A 68 17.88 -11.84 18.35
C ALA A 68 17.38 -10.39 18.44
N LEU A 69 16.07 -10.17 18.21
CA LEU A 69 15.47 -8.84 18.36
C LEU A 69 15.46 -8.40 19.82
N ALA A 70 15.09 -9.29 20.74
CA ALA A 70 15.13 -9.01 22.18
C ALA A 70 16.53 -8.63 22.67
N VAL A 71 17.56 -9.34 22.21
CA VAL A 71 18.97 -9.00 22.52
C VAL A 71 19.33 -7.62 21.96
N ALA A 72 19.02 -7.35 20.69
CA ALA A 72 19.32 -6.06 20.08
C ALA A 72 18.59 -4.89 20.78
N VAL A 73 17.34 -5.11 21.22
CA VAL A 73 16.56 -4.15 22.01
C VAL A 73 17.17 -3.93 23.40
N GLY A 74 17.63 -5.00 24.06
CA GLY A 74 18.32 -4.91 25.35
C GLY A 74 19.65 -4.15 25.30
N GLU A 75 20.26 -4.04 24.12
CA GLU A 75 21.52 -3.35 23.88
C GLU A 75 21.34 -2.03 23.12
N LEU A 76 20.14 -1.42 23.14
CA LEU A 76 19.79 -0.25 22.32
C LEU A 76 20.79 0.90 22.39
N GLN A 77 21.40 1.11 23.55
CA GLN A 77 22.39 2.16 23.81
C GLN A 77 23.67 2.05 22.96
N ARG A 78 23.90 0.92 22.28
CA ARG A 78 24.99 0.77 21.31
C ARG A 78 24.68 1.38 19.94
N TYR A 79 23.41 1.68 19.68
CA TYR A 79 22.91 2.18 18.41
C TYR A 79 22.70 3.69 18.49
N ALA A 80 23.12 4.38 17.43
CA ALA A 80 22.77 5.78 17.24
C ALA A 80 21.37 5.90 16.60
N TRP A 81 20.98 4.90 15.81
CA TRP A 81 19.71 4.88 15.10
C TRP A 81 19.04 3.52 15.12
N VAL A 82 17.71 3.53 15.13
CA VAL A 82 16.87 2.41 14.68
C VAL A 82 16.10 2.87 13.44
N ALA A 83 16.18 2.11 12.35
CA ALA A 83 15.50 2.43 11.10
C ALA A 83 14.40 1.40 10.79
N PHE A 84 13.16 1.86 10.75
CA PHE A 84 12.00 1.04 10.46
C PHE A 84 11.49 1.24 9.03
N THR A 85 11.24 0.14 8.34
CA THR A 85 10.65 0.14 6.99
C THR A 85 9.28 -0.53 6.95
N SER A 86 8.77 -0.95 8.11
CA SER A 86 7.54 -1.73 8.24
C SER A 86 6.90 -1.52 9.61
N ALA A 87 5.59 -1.26 9.62
CA ALA A 87 4.79 -1.23 10.85
C ALA A 87 4.86 -2.57 11.63
N ASN A 88 5.00 -3.71 10.94
CA ASN A 88 5.19 -5.00 11.63
C ASN A 88 6.49 -5.03 12.44
N ALA A 89 7.57 -4.45 11.89
CA ALA A 89 8.85 -4.38 12.59
C ALA A 89 8.77 -3.47 13.83
N VAL A 90 8.06 -2.33 13.72
CA VAL A 90 7.79 -1.44 14.86
C VAL A 90 7.02 -2.19 15.96
N SER A 91 5.91 -2.84 15.60
CA SER A 91 5.08 -3.58 16.56
C SER A 91 5.88 -4.65 17.32
N ARG A 92 6.69 -5.44 16.59
CA ARG A 92 7.54 -6.48 17.19
C ARG A 92 8.63 -5.90 18.07
N PHE A 93 9.30 -4.85 17.61
CA PHE A 93 10.33 -4.15 18.36
C PHE A 93 9.78 -3.57 19.67
N CYS A 94 8.64 -2.87 19.61
CA CYS A 94 8.01 -2.26 20.78
C CYS A 94 7.52 -3.30 21.78
N GLY A 95 7.17 -4.51 21.33
CA GLY A 95 6.86 -5.63 22.21
C GLY A 95 8.02 -6.08 23.12
N PHE A 96 9.27 -5.72 22.77
CA PHE A 96 10.46 -5.99 23.58
C PHE A 96 10.95 -4.77 24.36
N LEU A 97 10.40 -3.57 24.13
CA LEU A 97 10.70 -2.40 24.94
C LEU A 97 10.07 -2.58 26.32
N ARG A 98 10.84 -2.32 27.38
CA ARG A 98 10.31 -2.31 28.75
C ARG A 98 9.71 -0.95 29.06
N ASP A 99 10.38 0.10 28.57
CA ASP A 99 10.02 1.48 28.79
C ASP A 99 10.49 2.34 27.59
N PRO A 100 9.72 3.33 27.12
CA PRO A 100 10.16 4.24 26.05
C PRO A 100 11.51 4.93 26.31
N ARG A 101 11.89 5.12 27.59
CA ARG A 101 13.20 5.65 27.99
C ARG A 101 14.37 4.75 27.61
N ASP A 102 14.15 3.47 27.29
CA ASP A 102 15.18 2.57 26.77
C ASP A 102 15.75 3.10 25.41
N LEU A 103 15.00 3.95 24.70
CA LEU A 103 15.41 4.64 23.47
C LEU A 103 16.14 5.96 23.72
N ALA A 104 16.39 6.36 24.98
CA ALA A 104 17.10 7.61 25.27
C ALA A 104 18.46 7.62 24.57
N GLY A 105 18.74 8.68 23.80
CA GLY A 105 19.97 8.82 23.02
C GLY A 105 19.97 8.09 21.67
N VAL A 106 18.93 7.31 21.35
CA VAL A 106 18.77 6.59 20.08
C VAL A 106 17.75 7.33 19.21
N ARG A 107 18.12 7.63 17.97
CA ARG A 107 17.22 8.28 17.01
C ARG A 107 16.43 7.26 16.20
N ILE A 108 15.23 7.63 15.76
CA ILE A 108 14.32 6.77 15.00
C ILE A 108 14.16 7.30 13.59
N ALA A 109 14.45 6.46 12.60
CA ALA A 109 14.08 6.70 11.22
C ALA A 109 12.90 5.80 10.82
N ALA A 110 11.95 6.33 10.05
CA ALA A 110 10.78 5.56 9.62
C ALA A 110 10.44 5.83 8.15
N ILE A 111 10.17 4.75 7.41
CA ILE A 111 9.69 4.83 6.02
C ILE A 111 8.20 4.45 5.97
N GLY A 112 7.39 5.35 5.43
CA GLY A 112 5.98 5.12 5.16
C GLY A 112 5.05 5.53 6.30
N THR A 113 3.88 6.05 5.94
CA THR A 113 2.90 6.58 6.89
C THR A 113 2.38 5.52 7.85
N ALA A 114 2.23 4.27 7.42
CA ALA A 114 1.80 3.17 8.30
C ALA A 114 2.84 2.87 9.40
N THR A 115 4.14 2.98 9.06
CA THR A 115 5.24 2.80 10.03
C THR A 115 5.25 3.93 11.05
N VAL A 116 5.08 5.18 10.60
CA VAL A 116 4.97 6.36 11.47
C VAL A 116 3.74 6.28 12.36
N ALA A 117 2.60 5.87 11.82
CA ALA A 117 1.36 5.69 12.58
C ALA A 117 1.51 4.61 13.64
N GLU A 118 2.20 3.50 13.34
CA GLU A 118 2.47 2.46 14.34
C GLU A 118 3.39 2.98 15.46
N LEU A 119 4.45 3.73 15.13
CA LEU A 119 5.31 4.36 16.15
C LEU A 119 4.50 5.25 17.09
N ALA A 120 3.59 6.07 16.54
CA ALA A 120 2.74 6.96 17.32
C ALA A 120 1.79 6.20 18.27
N ARG A 121 1.36 4.97 17.93
CA ARG A 121 0.56 4.12 18.83
C ARG A 121 1.33 3.66 20.05
N HIS A 122 2.66 3.62 19.97
CA HIS A 122 3.58 3.35 21.08
C HIS A 122 4.16 4.64 21.68
N GLU A 123 3.55 5.81 21.40
CA GLU A 123 3.99 7.12 21.88
C GLU A 123 5.41 7.51 21.43
N LEU A 124 5.88 6.90 20.34
CA LEU A 124 7.18 7.19 19.73
C LEU A 124 7.01 8.10 18.51
N VAL A 125 7.97 9.02 18.34
CA VAL A 125 8.04 9.92 17.19
C VAL A 125 9.33 9.63 16.43
N ALA A 126 9.22 9.51 15.10
CA ALA A 126 10.39 9.37 14.25
C ALA A 126 11.13 10.72 14.14
N ASP A 127 12.44 10.72 14.39
CA ASP A 127 13.33 11.87 14.16
C ASP A 127 13.55 12.14 12.68
N LEU A 128 13.45 11.11 11.83
CA LEU A 128 13.66 11.22 10.39
C LEU A 128 12.62 10.42 9.61
N VAL A 129 11.86 11.13 8.76
CA VAL A 129 10.92 10.55 7.80
C VAL A 129 11.23 11.17 6.44
N PRO A 130 11.53 10.37 5.40
CA PRO A 130 11.82 10.91 4.07
C PRO A 130 10.54 11.42 3.39
N GLU A 131 10.70 12.35 2.44
CA GLU A 131 9.58 12.88 1.64
C GLU A 131 8.89 11.76 0.83
N ARG A 132 9.69 10.89 0.20
CA ARG A 132 9.18 9.72 -0.52
C ARG A 132 9.30 8.48 0.35
N PHE A 133 8.25 7.66 0.38
CA PHE A 133 8.18 6.46 1.23
C PHE A 133 8.96 5.25 0.64
N ILE A 134 10.23 5.45 0.29
CA ILE A 134 11.13 4.44 -0.26
C ILE A 134 12.52 4.51 0.40
N ALA A 135 13.28 3.40 0.32
CA ALA A 135 14.58 3.27 0.98
C ALA A 135 15.61 4.29 0.46
N GLU A 136 15.61 4.53 -0.84
CA GLU A 136 16.48 5.45 -1.55
C GLU A 136 16.30 6.88 -1.03
N SER A 137 15.06 7.31 -0.81
CA SER A 137 14.78 8.65 -0.27
C SER A 137 15.19 8.81 1.18
N LEU A 138 15.19 7.75 1.98
CA LEU A 138 15.75 7.80 3.33
C LEU A 138 17.27 7.96 3.28
N LEU A 139 17.95 7.24 2.39
CA LEU A 139 19.41 7.31 2.23
C LEU A 139 19.88 8.71 1.79
N GLU A 140 19.11 9.41 0.95
CA GLU A 140 19.41 10.79 0.50
C GLU A 140 19.50 11.79 1.67
N VAL A 141 18.74 11.57 2.74
CA VAL A 141 18.63 12.49 3.89
C VAL A 141 19.22 11.92 5.19
N PHE A 142 19.71 10.69 5.16
CA PHE A 142 20.28 10.05 6.34
C PHE A 142 21.63 10.72 6.69
N PRO A 143 21.85 11.13 7.95
CA PRO A 143 23.08 11.81 8.31
C PRO A 143 24.29 10.88 8.16
N LEU A 144 25.45 11.45 7.86
CA LEU A 144 26.72 10.73 7.96
C LEU A 144 27.04 10.48 9.44
N PRO A 145 27.73 9.37 9.78
CA PRO A 145 28.09 9.09 11.15
C PRO A 145 29.14 10.12 11.62
N ASP A 146 29.00 10.60 12.86
CA ASP A 146 29.91 11.59 13.42
C ASP A 146 31.30 10.96 13.66
N PRO A 147 32.37 11.46 13.01
CA PRO A 147 33.71 10.91 13.18
C PRO A 147 34.31 11.17 14.57
N HIS A 148 33.71 12.07 15.36
CA HIS A 148 34.15 12.45 16.71
C HIS A 148 33.38 11.72 17.82
N VAL A 149 32.25 11.07 17.50
CA VAL A 149 31.51 10.20 18.42
C VAL A 149 31.98 8.76 18.23
N GLY A 150 33.25 8.54 18.56
CA GLY A 150 33.82 7.22 18.81
C GLY A 150 34.17 7.13 20.28
N GLY A 151 33.62 6.16 21.01
CA GLY A 151 34.01 5.94 22.39
C GLY A 151 35.51 5.70 22.51
N ASP A 152 36.07 5.96 23.70
CA ASP A 152 37.41 5.50 24.08
C ASP A 152 37.58 4.05 23.61
N ARG A 153 38.52 3.80 22.67
CA ARG A 153 38.92 2.49 22.09
C ARG A 153 38.36 2.13 20.70
N GLY A 154 38.40 3.03 19.73
CA GLY A 154 38.39 2.63 18.30
C GLY A 154 37.12 1.90 17.84
N THR A 155 35.97 2.24 18.45
CA THR A 155 34.67 1.79 17.95
C THR A 155 34.34 2.56 16.68
N PRO A 156 33.98 1.90 15.56
CA PRO A 156 33.58 2.58 14.34
C PRO A 156 32.43 3.54 14.61
N SER A 157 32.49 4.68 13.93
CA SER A 157 31.47 5.72 13.85
C SER A 157 30.07 5.10 13.71
N GLY A 158 29.22 5.26 14.72
CA GLY A 158 27.76 5.02 14.71
C GLY A 158 27.24 3.64 14.26
N ARG A 159 26.36 3.01 15.05
CA ARG A 159 25.60 1.81 14.62
C ARG A 159 24.14 2.14 14.29
N VAL A 160 23.59 1.45 13.29
CA VAL A 160 22.17 1.47 12.94
C VAL A 160 21.59 0.06 13.09
N LEU A 161 20.51 -0.06 13.85
CA LEU A 161 19.68 -1.27 13.92
C LEU A 161 18.57 -1.18 12.89
N ILE A 162 18.36 -2.25 12.11
CA ILE A 162 17.25 -2.37 11.17
C ILE A 162 16.45 -3.63 11.52
N PRO A 163 15.37 -3.50 12.31
CA PRO A 163 14.41 -4.58 12.47
C PRO A 163 13.64 -4.79 11.16
N SER A 164 13.70 -5.99 10.58
CA SER A 164 13.15 -6.25 9.24
C SER A 164 12.38 -7.57 9.13
N ALA A 165 11.71 -7.78 8.00
CA ALA A 165 11.28 -9.11 7.60
C ALA A 165 12.51 -10.02 7.36
N GLU A 166 12.33 -11.34 7.50
CA GLU A 166 13.36 -12.35 7.19
C GLU A 166 13.86 -12.25 5.76
N VAL A 167 12.97 -11.91 4.82
CA VAL A 167 13.32 -11.59 3.44
C VAL A 167 13.12 -10.10 3.25
N THR A 168 14.21 -9.35 3.17
CA THR A 168 14.21 -7.89 2.96
C THR A 168 15.10 -7.52 1.78
N ARG A 169 14.87 -6.32 1.22
CA ARG A 169 15.72 -5.77 0.16
C ARG A 169 17.00 -5.21 0.77
N GLU A 170 18.13 -5.43 0.12
CA GLU A 170 19.45 -4.97 0.58
C GLU A 170 19.69 -3.46 0.35
N VAL A 171 18.76 -2.73 -0.26
CA VAL A 171 18.95 -1.30 -0.61
C VAL A 171 19.32 -0.46 0.62
N LEU A 172 18.51 -0.51 1.68
CA LEU A 172 18.75 0.31 2.88
C LEU A 172 20.00 -0.16 3.66
N PRO A 173 20.17 -1.46 3.98
CA PRO A 173 21.37 -1.92 4.67
C PRO A 173 22.67 -1.61 3.91
N LYS A 174 22.69 -1.85 2.59
CA LYS A 174 23.86 -1.56 1.76
C LYS A 174 24.15 -0.07 1.68
N GLY A 175 23.14 0.76 1.42
CA GLY A 175 23.31 2.21 1.33
C GLY A 175 23.80 2.84 2.63
N LEU A 176 23.29 2.41 3.79
CA LEU A 176 23.77 2.91 5.08
C LEU A 176 25.24 2.53 5.35
N ARG A 177 25.65 1.31 4.97
CA ARG A 177 27.06 0.90 5.05
C ARG A 177 27.95 1.73 4.12
N GLU A 178 27.48 2.05 2.92
CA GLU A 178 28.18 2.94 1.97
C GLU A 178 28.32 4.38 2.53
N LEU A 179 27.38 4.84 3.34
CA LEU A 179 27.47 6.10 4.09
C LEU A 179 28.40 6.03 5.33
N GLY A 180 29.01 4.86 5.61
CA GLY A 180 29.97 4.67 6.70
C GLY A 180 29.38 4.15 8.01
N TRP A 181 28.09 3.82 8.06
CA TRP A 181 27.46 3.26 9.26
C TRP A 181 27.77 1.77 9.43
N SER A 182 27.91 1.33 10.68
CA SER A 182 27.82 -0.09 11.01
C SER A 182 26.35 -0.50 11.10
N VAL A 183 25.91 -1.50 10.32
CA VAL A 183 24.49 -1.86 10.19
C VAL A 183 24.22 -3.28 10.63
N ASP A 184 23.39 -3.41 11.66
CA ASP A 184 22.84 -4.67 12.13
C ASP A 184 21.41 -4.83 11.60
N VAL A 185 21.18 -5.85 10.77
CA VAL A 185 19.84 -6.21 10.31
C VAL A 185 19.37 -7.38 11.16
N VAL A 186 18.25 -7.19 11.87
CA VAL A 186 17.70 -8.20 12.77
C VAL A 186 16.31 -8.58 12.30
N THR A 187 16.09 -9.88 12.11
CA THR A 187 14.78 -10.39 11.71
C THR A 187 13.78 -10.19 12.83
N ALA A 188 12.80 -9.34 12.60
CA ALA A 188 11.71 -9.05 13.53
C ALA A 188 10.46 -9.90 13.28
N TYR A 189 10.26 -10.37 12.05
CA TYR A 189 9.11 -11.20 11.68
C TYR A 189 9.37 -11.98 10.39
N ARG A 190 8.50 -12.95 10.14
CA ARG A 190 8.45 -13.70 8.89
C ARG A 190 7.13 -13.48 8.20
N THR A 191 7.18 -13.42 6.87
CA THR A 191 5.99 -13.46 6.03
C THR A 191 5.87 -14.87 5.47
N VAL A 192 4.77 -15.55 5.75
CA VAL A 192 4.51 -16.91 5.27
C VAL A 192 3.21 -16.92 4.46
N PRO A 193 3.03 -17.88 3.53
CA PRO A 193 1.76 -18.03 2.84
C PRO A 193 0.63 -18.30 3.84
N ALA A 194 -0.51 -17.63 3.68
CA ALA A 194 -1.68 -17.90 4.49
C ALA A 194 -2.38 -19.19 4.02
N VAL A 195 -3.03 -19.88 4.96
CA VAL A 195 -3.95 -20.97 4.61
C VAL A 195 -5.26 -20.37 4.11
N ILE A 196 -5.60 -20.65 2.86
CA ILE A 196 -6.80 -20.16 2.19
C ILE A 196 -7.85 -21.28 2.17
N SER A 197 -8.98 -21.03 2.81
CA SER A 197 -10.13 -21.92 2.89
C SER A 197 -10.89 -22.04 1.56
N ALA A 198 -11.70 -23.10 1.42
CA ALA A 198 -12.56 -23.25 0.24
C ALA A 198 -13.56 -22.11 0.08
N ALA A 199 -14.07 -21.55 1.19
CA ALA A 199 -14.93 -20.38 1.17
C ALA A 199 -14.20 -19.16 0.60
N GLU A 200 -13.01 -18.84 1.12
CA GLU A 200 -12.18 -17.75 0.61
C GLU A 200 -11.80 -17.91 -0.87
N ARG A 201 -11.68 -19.14 -1.38
CA ARG A 201 -11.48 -19.39 -2.82
C ARG A 201 -12.72 -19.07 -3.65
N ALA A 202 -13.91 -19.39 -3.14
CA ALA A 202 -15.16 -19.07 -3.82
C ALA A 202 -15.37 -17.55 -3.90
N GLU A 203 -14.98 -16.83 -2.84
CA GLU A 203 -15.02 -15.37 -2.80
C GLU A 203 -14.18 -14.69 -3.88
N VAL A 204 -13.01 -15.25 -4.19
CA VAL A 204 -12.14 -14.73 -5.26
C VAL A 204 -12.79 -14.89 -6.63
N ALA A 205 -13.52 -15.98 -6.87
CA ALA A 205 -14.13 -16.27 -8.16
C ALA A 205 -15.26 -15.30 -8.54
N SER A 206 -15.90 -14.67 -7.56
CA SER A 206 -16.99 -13.69 -7.76
C SER A 206 -16.53 -12.24 -7.56
N ALA A 207 -15.23 -11.99 -7.39
CA ALA A 207 -14.72 -10.66 -7.13
C ALA A 207 -14.57 -9.82 -8.39
N ASP A 208 -14.92 -8.54 -8.30
CA ASP A 208 -14.72 -7.56 -9.37
C ASP A 208 -13.31 -6.94 -9.32
N ALA A 209 -12.77 -6.84 -8.10
CA ALA A 209 -11.49 -6.19 -7.83
C ALA A 209 -10.65 -6.94 -6.81
N VAL A 210 -9.33 -6.78 -6.91
CA VAL A 210 -8.36 -7.20 -5.89
C VAL A 210 -7.43 -6.04 -5.55
N THR A 211 -7.11 -5.92 -4.27
CA THR A 211 -6.14 -4.96 -3.75
C THR A 211 -4.85 -5.66 -3.31
N PHE A 212 -3.71 -5.14 -3.77
CA PHE A 212 -2.38 -5.59 -3.38
C PHE A 212 -1.62 -4.46 -2.69
N THR A 213 -1.20 -4.71 -1.44
CA THR A 213 -0.47 -3.71 -0.64
C THR A 213 1.02 -4.01 -0.50
N SER A 214 1.49 -5.13 -1.05
CA SER A 214 2.92 -5.46 -1.10
C SER A 214 3.20 -6.46 -2.23
N GLY A 215 4.44 -6.51 -2.70
CA GLY A 215 4.88 -7.54 -3.65
C GLY A 215 4.61 -8.96 -3.15
N SER A 216 4.83 -9.22 -1.85
CA SER A 216 4.57 -10.54 -1.26
C SER A 216 3.10 -10.97 -1.38
N THR A 217 2.13 -10.05 -1.28
CA THR A 217 0.71 -10.40 -1.47
C THR A 217 0.42 -10.84 -2.91
N VAL A 218 1.14 -10.29 -3.90
CA VAL A 218 1.07 -10.67 -5.31
C VAL A 218 1.71 -12.03 -5.54
N ASP A 219 2.93 -12.23 -5.05
CA ASP A 219 3.65 -13.51 -5.20
C ASP A 219 2.82 -14.67 -4.63
N GLN A 220 2.23 -14.46 -3.45
CA GLN A 220 1.39 -15.47 -2.82
C GLN A 220 0.03 -15.65 -3.47
N TRP A 221 -0.54 -14.60 -4.08
CA TRP A 221 -1.73 -14.76 -4.91
C TRP A 221 -1.48 -15.73 -6.05
N VAL A 222 -0.41 -15.50 -6.82
CA VAL A 222 -0.05 -16.34 -7.97
C VAL A 222 0.21 -17.78 -7.53
N ALA A 223 0.92 -17.96 -6.41
CA ALA A 223 1.16 -19.30 -5.87
C ALA A 223 -0.13 -20.02 -5.42
N ALA A 224 -1.08 -19.29 -4.83
CA ALA A 224 -2.28 -19.88 -4.24
C ALA A 224 -3.43 -20.08 -5.24
N PHE A 225 -3.58 -19.17 -6.20
CA PHE A 225 -4.72 -19.13 -7.12
C PHE A 225 -4.32 -19.22 -8.59
N GLY A 226 -3.04 -19.04 -8.94
CA GLY A 226 -2.60 -18.92 -10.33
C GLY A 226 -2.79 -17.52 -10.90
N VAL A 227 -2.21 -17.28 -12.09
CA VAL A 227 -2.24 -15.95 -12.73
C VAL A 227 -3.62 -15.61 -13.30
N ASP A 228 -4.33 -16.60 -13.83
CA ASP A 228 -5.58 -16.41 -14.59
C ASP A 228 -6.82 -16.18 -13.70
N THR A 229 -6.66 -16.26 -12.38
CA THR A 229 -7.75 -16.09 -11.41
C THR A 229 -7.85 -14.66 -10.88
N VAL A 230 -6.99 -13.77 -11.34
CA VAL A 230 -6.99 -12.38 -10.89
C VAL A 230 -8.25 -11.65 -11.40
N PRO A 231 -8.98 -10.91 -10.56
CA PRO A 231 -10.14 -10.12 -10.98
C PRO A 231 -9.79 -9.06 -12.04
N PRO A 232 -10.78 -8.58 -12.80
CA PRO A 232 -10.57 -7.56 -13.84
C PRO A 232 -9.89 -6.28 -13.32
N ILE A 233 -10.23 -5.85 -12.11
CA ILE A 233 -9.67 -4.65 -11.48
C ILE A 233 -8.54 -5.06 -10.53
N VAL A 234 -7.30 -4.86 -10.96
CA VAL A 234 -6.10 -5.04 -10.13
C VAL A 234 -5.62 -3.69 -9.62
N ALA A 235 -5.71 -3.47 -8.31
CA ALA A 235 -5.33 -2.23 -7.65
C ALA A 235 -4.10 -2.43 -6.75
N CYS A 236 -3.03 -1.68 -7.03
CA CYS A 236 -1.78 -1.73 -6.28
C CYS A 236 -1.60 -0.45 -5.44
N ILE A 237 -1.13 -0.60 -4.20
CA ILE A 237 -0.86 0.53 -3.30
C ILE A 237 0.29 1.44 -3.78
N GLY A 238 1.08 0.99 -4.77
CA GLY A 238 2.20 1.78 -5.28
C GLY A 238 3.01 1.06 -6.36
N PRO A 239 4.02 1.74 -6.94
CA PRO A 239 4.75 1.29 -8.13
C PRO A 239 5.57 0.02 -7.88
N VAL A 240 6.18 -0.12 -6.70
CA VAL A 240 6.97 -1.33 -6.37
C VAL A 240 6.10 -2.59 -6.35
N THR A 241 4.90 -2.51 -5.78
CA THR A 241 3.92 -3.60 -5.79
C THR A 241 3.43 -3.86 -7.22
N ALA A 242 3.18 -2.79 -7.97
CA ALA A 242 2.77 -2.89 -9.37
C ALA A 242 3.85 -3.58 -10.24
N ASP A 243 5.14 -3.31 -10.02
CA ASP A 243 6.20 -3.95 -10.79
C ASP A 243 6.30 -5.45 -10.50
N VAL A 244 5.99 -5.88 -9.28
CA VAL A 244 5.86 -7.32 -8.96
C VAL A 244 4.67 -7.93 -9.71
N ALA A 245 3.51 -7.29 -9.68
CA ALA A 245 2.31 -7.74 -10.40
C ALA A 245 2.54 -7.84 -11.92
N ARG A 246 3.22 -6.87 -12.53
CA ARG A 246 3.57 -6.90 -13.96
C ARG A 246 4.49 -8.07 -14.31
N ARG A 247 5.48 -8.38 -13.45
CA ARG A 247 6.39 -9.51 -13.67
C ARG A 247 5.69 -10.87 -13.69
N HIS A 248 4.57 -10.98 -12.97
CA HIS A 248 3.69 -12.17 -13.01
C HIS A 248 2.69 -12.14 -14.17
N GLY A 249 2.67 -11.09 -14.99
CA GLY A 249 1.77 -10.97 -16.14
C GLY A 249 0.43 -10.29 -15.83
N PHE A 250 0.24 -9.72 -14.65
CA PHE A 250 -1.01 -9.02 -14.33
C PHE A 250 -1.15 -7.72 -15.13
N ARG A 251 -2.35 -7.50 -15.68
CA ARG A 251 -2.75 -6.20 -16.21
C ARG A 251 -3.23 -5.31 -15.06
N ILE A 252 -2.39 -4.36 -14.69
CA ILE A 252 -2.71 -3.44 -13.59
C ILE A 252 -3.67 -2.37 -14.06
N THR A 253 -4.75 -2.21 -13.29
CA THR A 253 -5.83 -1.29 -13.62
C THR A 253 -5.74 -0.01 -12.80
N VAL A 254 -5.27 -0.10 -11.56
CA VAL A 254 -5.15 1.03 -10.62
C VAL A 254 -3.82 0.98 -9.90
N ILE A 255 -3.14 2.13 -9.81
CA ILE A 255 -1.98 2.33 -8.92
C ILE A 255 -2.27 3.59 -8.11
N ALA A 256 -2.17 3.49 -6.79
CA ALA A 256 -2.32 4.65 -5.92
C ALA A 256 -1.16 5.63 -6.13
N GLU A 257 -1.47 6.92 -6.28
CA GLU A 257 -0.46 7.99 -6.33
C GLU A 257 0.13 8.23 -4.94
N VAL A 258 -0.73 8.27 -3.93
CA VAL A 258 -0.35 8.30 -2.52
C VAL A 258 -0.30 6.87 -2.01
N HIS A 259 0.88 6.40 -1.58
CA HIS A 259 1.11 4.99 -1.23
C HIS A 259 0.57 4.61 0.17
N THR A 260 -0.73 4.85 0.39
CA THR A 260 -1.44 4.60 1.64
C THR A 260 -2.74 3.84 1.38
N VAL A 261 -3.40 3.40 2.45
CA VAL A 261 -4.74 2.78 2.36
C VAL A 261 -5.73 3.77 1.75
N ASP A 262 -5.73 5.02 2.21
CA ASP A 262 -6.62 6.06 1.69
C ASP A 262 -6.32 6.36 0.22
N GLY A 263 -5.04 6.51 -0.15
CA GLY A 263 -4.67 6.74 -1.55
C GLY A 263 -5.06 5.59 -2.49
N LEU A 264 -5.01 4.35 -2.01
CA LEU A 264 -5.49 3.18 -2.75
C LEU A 264 -7.02 3.20 -2.94
N VAL A 265 -7.76 3.59 -1.90
CA VAL A 265 -9.22 3.74 -1.98
C VAL A 265 -9.61 4.88 -2.90
N ASP A 266 -8.95 6.03 -2.81
CA ASP A 266 -9.19 7.19 -3.67
C ASP A 266 -8.92 6.85 -5.15
N ALA A 267 -7.88 6.07 -5.41
CA ALA A 267 -7.57 5.60 -6.76
C ALA A 267 -8.64 4.63 -7.31
N LEU A 268 -9.22 3.77 -6.46
CA LEU A 268 -10.36 2.92 -6.83
C LEU A 268 -11.61 3.75 -7.15
N ILE A 269 -11.92 4.77 -6.34
CA ILE A 269 -13.03 5.69 -6.59
C ILE A 269 -12.83 6.38 -7.94
N ALA A 270 -11.66 6.97 -8.18
CA ALA A 270 -11.36 7.68 -9.41
C ALA A 270 -11.47 6.78 -10.65
N HIS A 271 -11.03 5.52 -10.55
CA HIS A 271 -11.19 4.53 -11.61
C HIS A 271 -12.68 4.27 -11.91
N ARG A 272 -13.49 4.07 -10.86
CA ARG A 272 -14.91 3.77 -11.01
C ARG A 272 -15.71 4.94 -11.57
N THR A 273 -15.41 6.17 -11.14
CA THR A 273 -16.04 7.37 -11.70
C THR A 273 -15.74 7.51 -13.19
N LYS A 274 -14.50 7.25 -13.63
CA LYS A 274 -14.15 7.27 -15.06
C LYS A 274 -14.89 6.20 -15.87
N ALA A 275 -15.06 5.00 -15.30
CA ALA A 275 -15.81 3.93 -15.94
C ALA A 275 -17.32 4.24 -16.09
N ASN A 276 -17.91 4.96 -15.13
CA ASN A 276 -19.33 5.36 -15.18
C ASN A 276 -19.60 6.54 -16.14
N VAL A 277 -18.57 7.25 -16.61
CA VAL A 277 -18.70 8.45 -17.47
C VAL A 277 -18.52 8.11 -18.98
N SER A 278 -18.46 6.84 -19.39
CA SER A 278 -18.45 6.43 -20.81
C SER A 278 -19.17 5.10 -21.01
N PRO A 279 -20.12 4.94 -21.97
CA PRO A 279 -20.02 5.42 -23.36
C PRO A 279 -21.37 5.89 -24.00
N ASP A 280 -21.80 7.14 -23.82
CA ASP A 280 -22.94 7.66 -24.64
C ASP A 280 -23.04 9.19 -24.84
N GLU A 281 -22.18 10.02 -24.21
CA GLU A 281 -22.28 11.48 -24.33
C GLU A 281 -21.31 12.09 -25.37
N THR A 282 -21.33 11.59 -26.61
CA THR A 282 -20.77 12.37 -27.75
C THR A 282 -21.64 12.34 -29.01
N THR A 283 -22.91 11.92 -28.91
CA THR A 283 -23.85 12.11 -30.03
C THR A 283 -25.13 12.80 -29.59
N ALA A 284 -25.41 13.90 -30.29
CA ALA A 284 -26.66 14.65 -30.34
C ALA A 284 -26.88 15.76 -29.29
N SER A 285 -26.30 16.93 -29.55
CA SER A 285 -27.05 18.19 -29.43
C SER A 285 -26.68 19.13 -30.57
N GLY A 286 -27.57 19.18 -31.55
CA GLY A 286 -27.53 20.02 -32.75
C GLY A 286 -28.91 19.99 -33.37
N SER A 287 -29.89 20.47 -32.59
CA SER A 287 -31.31 20.46 -32.91
C SER A 287 -31.66 21.45 -34.02
N ARG A 288 -32.67 21.03 -34.79
CA ARG A 288 -33.26 21.65 -35.96
C ARG A 288 -33.98 22.96 -35.63
N THR A 289 -33.74 23.98 -36.44
CA THR A 289 -34.70 25.00 -36.90
C THR A 289 -34.23 25.38 -38.32
N GLY A 290 -35.01 25.69 -39.34
CA GLY A 290 -36.44 25.85 -39.57
C GLY A 290 -36.65 25.89 -41.09
N SER A 291 -37.91 25.80 -41.50
CA SER A 291 -38.47 25.72 -42.85
C SER A 291 -38.03 26.80 -43.85
N GLY A 292 -37.85 26.41 -45.12
CA GLY A 292 -37.88 27.34 -46.27
C GLY A 292 -37.49 26.70 -47.61
N GLN A 293 -38.47 26.37 -48.44
CA GLN A 293 -38.32 26.20 -49.90
C GLN A 293 -39.38 27.11 -50.57
N PRO A 294 -39.18 27.67 -51.78
CA PRO A 294 -38.98 26.85 -52.99
C PRO A 294 -38.12 27.43 -54.18
N ARG A 295 -37.39 26.52 -54.87
CA ARG A 295 -37.15 26.36 -56.35
C ARG A 295 -36.60 27.53 -57.21
N PRO A 296 -36.26 27.34 -58.51
CA PRO A 296 -35.37 26.34 -59.16
C PRO A 296 -34.39 26.99 -60.20
N ASN A 297 -33.33 26.28 -60.63
CA ASN A 297 -32.75 26.34 -61.99
C ASN A 297 -31.55 25.37 -62.08
N SER A 298 -31.67 24.25 -62.79
CA SER A 298 -31.42 24.06 -64.23
C SER A 298 -29.94 23.89 -64.60
N ARG A 299 -29.68 22.69 -65.15
CA ARG A 299 -28.86 22.40 -66.34
C ARG A 299 -27.36 22.07 -66.21
N ILE A 300 -27.03 20.95 -66.87
CA ILE A 300 -25.78 20.56 -67.55
C ILE A 300 -24.70 19.99 -66.61
N GLY A 301 -24.10 18.82 -66.80
CA GLY A 301 -24.16 17.81 -67.87
C GLY A 301 -22.86 17.01 -67.88
N ALA A 302 -22.94 15.70 -68.18
CA ALA A 302 -21.86 14.83 -68.71
C ALA A 302 -20.61 14.62 -67.79
N ARG A 303 -19.76 13.59 -67.89
CA ARG A 303 -19.67 12.26 -68.52
C ARG A 303 -18.36 11.66 -67.96
N ILE A 304 -18.35 10.34 -67.71
CA ILE A 304 -17.30 9.36 -68.07
C ILE A 304 -15.83 9.64 -67.67
N GLY A 305 -15.21 8.68 -66.98
CA GLY A 305 -13.75 8.52 -67.00
C GLY A 305 -13.19 7.36 -66.17
N ARG A 306 -13.07 6.17 -66.76
CA ARG A 306 -12.27 5.02 -66.26
C ARG A 306 -10.75 5.32 -66.32
N ARG A 307 -9.96 4.73 -65.40
CA ARG A 307 -8.70 3.95 -65.60
C ARG A 307 -7.98 3.80 -64.25
N LYS A 308 -7.71 2.60 -63.71
CA LYS A 308 -6.62 1.61 -63.98
C LYS A 308 -5.19 2.13 -63.72
N GLY A 309 -4.46 1.40 -62.85
CA GLY A 309 -2.98 1.31 -62.77
C GLY A 309 -2.47 1.40 -61.33
N ARG A 310 -2.19 0.29 -60.62
CA ARG A 310 -0.89 -0.42 -60.54
C ARG A 310 0.31 0.51 -60.22
N ALA A 311 0.77 0.48 -58.98
CA ALA A 311 2.09 -0.02 -58.55
C ALA A 311 1.98 -0.36 -57.05
#